data_AF-A0A561V0F7-F1
#
_entry.id   AF-A0A561V0F7-F1
#
_cell.length_a   1.000
_cell.length_b   1.000
_cell.length_c   1.000
_cell.angle_alpha   90.00
_cell.angle_beta   90.00
_cell.angle_gamma   90.00
#
_symmetry.space_group_name_H-M   'P 1'
#
loop_
_entity.id
_entity.type
_entity.pdbx_description
1 polymer ?
#
loop_
_entity_poly.entity_id
_entity_poly.type
_entity_poly.pdbx_seq_one_letter_code
_entity_poly.pdbx_strand_id
1 'polypeptide(L)'
;MSFGQGGPSWGPGESGTPDWAAMAEQSAARARRKKWLMIGGGALATAAVGAIVATAVISTNKNDSAASGGKDASQLPSVTDLPSETAQPEPSFSSVAPAPPPDPKDYISDGKKDRAPINADAFFPGKQLKMGDRVYAKGPTDRTTKCAATTQGALGSILANNGCDQVIRATYSRDGVAVTVGLAVFGTEAQAKKAAQQADGGIASLSGSGVPTFCRAGAVCRRTANSYGRYAYFTVGGFISGKNVTKADKNVFAVGDDLTYFTFRQIHHRGEVQASAAATAPTTA
;
A
#
# COMPACT_ATOMS: atom_id res chain seq x y z
N MET A 1 -55.18 -26.20 5.20
CA MET A 1 -54.24 -26.80 6.16
C MET A 1 -52.90 -26.11 6.04
N SER A 2 -52.43 -25.56 7.16
CA SER A 2 -51.04 -25.27 7.56
C SER A 2 -50.17 -24.29 6.74
N PHE A 3 -49.96 -23.12 7.36
CA PHE A 3 -48.95 -22.11 7.04
C PHE A 3 -47.56 -22.53 7.57
N GLY A 4 -46.49 -22.26 6.81
CA GLY A 4 -45.11 -22.35 7.28
C GLY A 4 -44.39 -21.01 7.09
N GLN A 5 -44.39 -20.18 8.15
CA GLN A 5 -43.46 -19.06 8.29
C GLN A 5 -42.13 -19.56 8.86
N GLY A 6 -41.02 -19.00 8.38
CA GLY A 6 -39.68 -19.28 8.89
C GLY A 6 -38.66 -18.24 8.44
N GLY A 7 -38.89 -16.98 8.79
CA GLY A 7 -37.83 -15.96 8.78
C GLY A 7 -36.93 -16.12 10.02
N PRO A 8 -35.62 -15.83 9.93
CA PRO A 8 -34.72 -15.99 11.07
C PRO A 8 -34.98 -14.90 12.12
N SER A 9 -35.16 -15.37 13.36
CA SER A 9 -35.41 -14.57 14.56
C SER A 9 -34.14 -13.86 15.03
N TRP A 10 -34.20 -12.54 15.14
CA TRP A 10 -33.27 -11.78 15.99
C TRP A 10 -33.99 -11.42 17.28
N GLY A 11 -33.69 -12.17 18.35
CA GLY A 11 -34.04 -11.85 19.73
C GLY A 11 -32.81 -11.31 20.48
N PRO A 12 -33.01 -10.49 21.55
CA PRO A 12 -31.92 -9.73 22.18
C PRO A 12 -31.39 -10.37 23.47
N GLY A 13 -30.11 -10.13 23.76
CA GLY A 13 -29.52 -10.24 25.10
C GLY A 13 -28.38 -11.25 25.23
N GLU A 14 -27.13 -10.77 25.31
CA GLU A 14 -26.19 -10.99 26.42
C GLU A 14 -24.77 -10.57 26.02
N SER A 15 -24.12 -9.80 26.91
CA SER A 15 -22.77 -9.28 26.80
C SER A 15 -21.73 -10.41 26.81
N GLY A 16 -21.31 -10.85 25.64
CA GLY A 16 -20.15 -11.74 25.46
C GLY A 16 -18.95 -10.93 24.98
N THR A 17 -18.07 -10.53 25.89
CA THR A 17 -16.71 -10.12 25.52
C THR A 17 -16.08 -11.17 24.61
N PRO A 18 -15.37 -10.79 23.52
CA PRO A 18 -14.68 -11.73 22.66
C PRO A 18 -13.78 -12.67 23.49
N ASP A 19 -13.79 -13.96 23.19
CA ASP A 19 -12.94 -14.95 23.85
C ASP A 19 -11.47 -14.73 23.44
N TRP A 20 -10.81 -13.80 24.13
CA TRP A 20 -9.39 -13.47 23.97
C TRP A 20 -8.48 -14.64 24.31
N ALA A 21 -8.96 -15.58 25.16
CA ALA A 21 -8.20 -16.78 25.50
C ALA A 21 -8.12 -17.72 24.29
N ALA A 22 -9.20 -17.88 23.53
CA ALA A 22 -9.19 -18.66 22.28
C ALA A 22 -8.25 -18.06 21.22
N MET A 23 -8.12 -16.73 21.13
CA MET A 23 -7.17 -16.07 20.22
C MET A 23 -5.70 -16.17 20.70
N ALA A 24 -5.48 -16.11 22.02
CA ALA A 24 -4.15 -16.32 22.60
C ALA A 24 -3.65 -17.77 22.37
N GLU A 25 -4.54 -18.76 22.53
CA GLU A 25 -4.24 -20.18 22.31
C GLU A 25 -3.89 -20.46 20.83
N GLN A 26 -4.64 -19.86 19.89
CA GLN A 26 -4.33 -19.97 18.45
C GLN A 26 -2.99 -19.33 18.08
N SER A 27 -2.63 -18.22 18.72
CA SER A 27 -1.35 -17.54 18.53
C SER A 27 -0.18 -18.38 19.09
N ALA A 28 -0.37 -18.99 20.26
CA ALA A 28 0.60 -19.90 20.87
C ALA A 28 0.82 -21.19 20.05
N ALA A 29 -0.25 -21.74 19.45
CA ALA A 29 -0.15 -22.92 18.59
C ALA A 29 0.58 -22.63 17.26
N ARG A 30 0.43 -21.42 16.71
CA ARG A 30 1.12 -20.99 15.47
C ARG A 30 2.61 -20.72 15.72
N ALA A 31 2.95 -20.14 16.88
CA ALA A 31 4.34 -19.96 17.31
C ALA A 31 5.07 -21.31 17.52
N ARG A 32 4.41 -22.31 18.12
CA ARG A 32 4.98 -23.66 18.28
C ARG A 32 5.25 -24.36 16.94
N ARG A 33 4.33 -24.25 15.97
CA ARG A 33 4.53 -24.78 14.59
C ARG A 33 5.70 -24.10 13.86
N LYS A 34 5.84 -22.78 14.00
CA LYS A 34 6.95 -22.02 13.39
C LYS A 34 8.31 -22.38 14.03
N LYS A 35 8.34 -22.66 15.34
CA LYS A 35 9.55 -23.11 16.06
C LYS A 35 10.01 -24.50 15.60
N TRP A 36 9.09 -25.45 15.35
CA TRP A 36 9.44 -26.78 14.84
C TRP A 36 9.95 -26.77 13.38
N LEU A 37 9.38 -25.93 12.51
CA LEU A 37 9.87 -25.76 11.13
C LEU A 37 11.28 -25.15 11.08
N MET A 38 11.63 -24.28 12.03
CA MET A 38 12.99 -23.71 12.13
C MET A 38 14.01 -24.69 12.74
N ILE A 39 13.56 -25.69 13.51
CA ILE A 39 14.43 -26.73 14.09
C ILE A 39 14.63 -27.90 13.10
N GLY A 40 13.67 -28.19 12.22
CA GLY A 40 13.76 -29.25 11.21
C GLY A 40 14.47 -28.87 9.90
N GLY A 41 14.57 -27.58 9.57
CA GLY A 41 15.17 -27.09 8.31
C GLY A 41 16.67 -26.77 8.37
N GLY A 42 17.33 -26.98 9.51
CA GLY A 42 18.70 -26.53 9.79
C GLY A 42 19.75 -27.64 9.88
N ALA A 43 19.61 -28.74 9.13
CA ALA A 43 20.55 -29.88 9.18
C ALA A 43 21.55 -29.95 8.01
N LEU A 44 21.68 -28.90 7.18
CA LEU A 44 22.72 -28.80 6.14
C LEU A 44 23.26 -27.37 6.03
N ALA A 45 23.93 -26.88 7.07
CA ALA A 45 24.97 -25.86 6.99
C ALA A 45 25.43 -25.49 8.42
N THR A 46 26.39 -26.23 8.98
CA THR A 46 27.19 -25.71 10.10
C THR A 46 28.63 -26.19 9.99
N ALA A 47 29.52 -25.25 9.73
CA ALA A 47 30.92 -25.33 10.12
C ALA A 47 31.30 -23.97 10.75
N ALA A 48 31.79 -24.03 12.00
CA ALA A 48 32.46 -22.98 12.78
C ALA A 48 31.58 -21.78 13.19
N VAL A 49 31.49 -21.31 14.44
CA VAL A 49 32.38 -21.14 15.61
C VAL A 49 31.43 -21.03 16.84
N GLY A 50 31.57 -21.69 17.99
CA GLY A 50 32.60 -21.52 19.03
C GLY A 50 31.99 -20.93 20.33
N ALA A 51 31.65 -21.82 21.27
CA ALA A 51 31.76 -21.76 22.74
C ALA A 51 31.38 -20.51 23.62
N ILE A 52 30.47 -20.76 24.58
CA ILE A 52 30.46 -20.42 26.03
C ILE A 52 30.14 -18.93 26.39
N VAL A 53 29.14 -18.57 27.22
CA VAL A 53 29.00 -18.77 28.70
C VAL A 53 27.53 -18.95 29.12
N ALA A 54 27.31 -19.79 30.14
CA ALA A 54 26.04 -20.01 30.83
C ALA A 54 26.06 -19.46 32.27
N THR A 55 24.85 -19.31 32.83
CA THR A 55 24.46 -19.02 34.24
C THR A 55 24.50 -17.53 34.65
N ALA A 56 23.51 -16.97 35.36
CA ALA A 56 22.78 -17.55 36.48
C ALA A 56 21.28 -17.22 36.52
N VAL A 57 20.53 -18.20 37.04
CA VAL A 57 19.16 -18.08 37.53
C VAL A 57 19.25 -17.96 39.05
N ILE A 58 18.55 -17.01 39.66
CA ILE A 58 18.15 -17.13 41.07
C ILE A 58 16.63 -17.17 41.10
N SER A 59 16.12 -18.39 41.26
CA SER A 59 14.86 -18.66 41.94
C SER A 59 15.15 -18.78 43.43
N THR A 60 14.37 -18.12 44.29
CA THR A 60 14.18 -18.61 45.66
C THR A 60 12.79 -19.20 45.77
N ASN A 61 12.79 -20.53 45.75
CA ASN A 61 11.68 -21.42 46.01
C ASN A 61 11.49 -21.56 47.53
N LYS A 62 10.24 -21.41 47.98
CA LYS A 62 9.51 -22.27 48.93
C LYS A 62 10.32 -23.15 49.90
N ASN A 63 10.08 -23.02 51.22
CA ASN A 63 9.88 -24.19 52.10
C ASN A 63 9.18 -23.86 53.42
N ASP A 64 8.32 -24.81 53.79
CA ASP A 64 7.31 -24.82 54.83
C ASP A 64 7.84 -25.14 56.24
N SER A 65 6.95 -24.91 57.23
CA SER A 65 6.79 -25.62 58.51
C SER A 65 7.43 -24.99 59.76
N ALA A 66 6.61 -24.25 60.53
CA ALA A 66 6.02 -24.74 61.79
C ALA A 66 5.46 -23.56 62.61
N ALA A 67 4.16 -23.33 62.49
CA ALA A 67 3.39 -22.59 63.50
C ALA A 67 2.22 -23.49 63.93
N SER A 68 2.18 -23.85 65.20
CA SER A 68 0.93 -24.24 65.86
C SER A 68 0.89 -23.59 67.22
N GLY A 69 -0.09 -22.73 67.44
CA GLY A 69 -0.37 -22.12 68.73
C GLY A 69 -1.45 -21.07 68.52
N GLY A 70 -2.70 -21.49 68.66
CA GLY A 70 -3.86 -20.69 68.28
C GLY A 70 -4.24 -19.56 69.23
N LYS A 71 -5.41 -19.00 68.93
CA LYS A 71 -6.18 -17.97 69.65
C LYS A 71 -5.60 -16.56 69.51
N ASP A 72 -6.22 -15.73 68.69
CA ASP A 72 -7.29 -14.83 69.12
C ASP A 72 -7.77 -13.95 67.96
N ALA A 73 -9.09 -13.99 67.73
CA ALA A 73 -9.79 -12.98 66.96
C ALA A 73 -10.14 -11.83 67.93
N SER A 74 -9.89 -10.60 67.49
CA SER A 74 -10.20 -9.31 68.16
C SER A 74 -9.01 -8.57 68.76
N GLN A 75 -8.11 -8.05 67.91
CA GLN A 75 -7.41 -6.79 68.16
C GLN A 75 -6.66 -6.35 66.89
N LEU A 76 -7.32 -5.54 66.05
CA LEU A 76 -6.64 -4.79 65.00
C LEU A 76 -6.16 -3.47 65.63
N PRO A 77 -4.87 -3.12 65.55
CA PRO A 77 -4.39 -1.81 65.99
C PRO A 77 -4.87 -0.72 65.01
N SER A 78 -5.31 0.40 65.57
CA SER A 78 -5.68 1.61 64.84
C SER A 78 -4.49 2.11 64.03
N VAL A 79 -4.75 2.41 62.75
CA VAL A 79 -3.77 2.97 61.82
C VAL A 79 -3.28 4.30 62.38
N THR A 80 -2.00 4.35 62.74
CA THR A 80 -1.32 5.59 63.13
C THR A 80 -1.12 6.44 61.87
N ASP A 81 -1.48 7.72 61.96
CA ASP A 81 -1.40 8.71 60.89
C ASP A 81 -0.03 8.74 60.20
N LEU A 82 -0.02 8.41 58.90
CA LEU A 82 1.06 8.73 57.99
C LEU A 82 1.03 10.24 57.72
N PRO A 83 2.18 10.94 57.63
CA PRO A 83 2.19 12.35 57.29
C PRO A 83 1.58 12.53 55.90
N SER A 84 0.58 13.41 55.79
CA SER A 84 -0.05 13.75 54.51
C SER A 84 1.01 14.18 53.51
N GLU A 85 1.34 13.31 52.55
CA GLU A 85 2.03 13.74 51.33
C GLU A 85 1.15 14.84 50.73
N THR A 86 1.74 16.02 50.63
CA THR A 86 1.19 17.17 49.92
C THR A 86 0.63 16.70 48.59
N ALA A 87 -0.66 16.99 48.36
CA ALA A 87 -1.37 16.76 47.12
C ALA A 87 -0.59 17.38 45.95
N GLN A 88 0.31 16.60 45.35
CA GLN A 88 0.95 16.99 44.11
C GLN A 88 -0.15 16.89 43.03
N PRO A 89 -0.40 17.98 42.28
CA PRO A 89 -1.49 17.99 41.31
C PRO A 89 -1.30 16.82 40.34
N GLU A 90 -2.36 16.02 40.15
CA GLU A 90 -2.38 14.97 39.14
C GLU A 90 -1.99 15.57 37.79
N PRO A 91 -1.08 14.92 37.02
CA PRO A 91 -0.74 15.39 35.69
C PRO A 91 -2.01 15.41 34.83
N SER A 92 -2.47 16.61 34.52
CA SER A 92 -3.58 16.85 33.61
C SER A 92 -3.13 16.58 32.18
N PHE A 93 -3.67 15.53 31.56
CA PHE A 93 -3.55 15.33 30.12
C PHE A 93 -4.64 16.17 29.45
N SER A 94 -4.21 17.17 28.70
CA SER A 94 -5.12 17.93 27.84
C SER A 94 -5.77 16.96 26.84
N SER A 95 -7.10 16.81 26.88
CA SER A 95 -7.88 15.92 26.01
C SER A 95 -8.06 16.52 24.61
N VAL A 96 -7.01 17.12 24.07
CA VAL A 96 -7.01 17.59 22.69
C VAL A 96 -7.02 16.35 21.81
N ALA A 97 -8.19 16.10 21.19
CA ALA A 97 -8.33 15.06 20.19
C ALA A 97 -7.26 15.30 19.10
N PRO A 98 -6.49 14.27 18.71
CA PRO A 98 -5.51 14.41 17.64
C PRO A 98 -6.22 14.88 16.36
N ALA A 99 -5.55 15.75 15.60
CA ALA A 99 -6.07 16.21 14.33
C ALA A 99 -6.46 15.02 13.43
N PRO A 100 -7.54 15.13 12.64
CA PRO A 100 -7.95 14.07 11.74
C PRO A 100 -6.78 13.70 10.81
N PRO A 101 -6.62 12.41 10.46
CA PRO A 101 -5.54 11.99 9.60
C PRO A 101 -5.66 12.71 8.24
N PRO A 102 -4.53 13.19 7.69
CA PRO A 102 -4.55 13.92 6.44
C PRO A 102 -4.99 13.03 5.27
N ASP A 103 -5.81 13.54 4.35
CA ASP A 103 -6.30 12.79 3.18
C ASP A 103 -5.15 12.59 2.16
N PRO A 104 -4.78 11.34 1.81
CA PRO A 104 -3.80 11.04 0.76
C PRO A 104 -4.01 11.79 -0.55
N LYS A 105 -5.27 11.96 -0.97
CA LYS A 105 -5.60 12.58 -2.27
C LYS A 105 -5.20 14.05 -2.30
N ASP A 106 -5.28 14.76 -1.17
CA ASP A 106 -4.90 16.17 -1.08
C ASP A 106 -3.43 16.43 -1.43
N TYR A 107 -2.55 15.45 -1.19
CA TYR A 107 -1.12 15.56 -1.46
C TYR A 107 -0.76 15.31 -2.93
N ILE A 108 -1.68 14.77 -3.71
CA ILE A 108 -1.47 14.50 -5.13
C ILE A 108 -2.39 15.33 -6.02
N SER A 109 -3.36 16.07 -5.48
CA SER A 109 -4.27 16.92 -6.28
C SER A 109 -3.70 18.31 -6.63
N ASP A 110 -2.69 18.81 -5.90
CA ASP A 110 -2.05 20.10 -6.14
C ASP A 110 -0.52 19.96 -6.14
N GLY A 111 0.14 20.51 -7.15
CA GLY A 111 1.60 20.49 -7.24
C GLY A 111 2.36 21.25 -6.15
N LYS A 112 1.68 22.12 -5.40
CA LYS A 112 2.21 22.77 -4.21
C LYS A 112 2.21 21.86 -2.98
N LYS A 113 1.44 20.77 -2.99
CA LYS A 113 1.45 19.76 -1.92
C LYS A 113 2.23 18.51 -2.33
N ASP A 114 2.25 18.23 -3.63
CA ASP A 114 2.96 17.07 -4.18
C ASP A 114 4.47 17.35 -4.33
N ARG A 115 5.25 17.07 -3.29
CA ARG A 115 6.67 17.43 -3.17
C ARG A 115 7.63 16.27 -3.40
N ALA A 116 7.15 15.03 -3.47
CA ALA A 116 8.02 13.90 -3.75
C ALA A 116 8.69 14.03 -5.15
N PRO A 117 9.88 13.44 -5.38
CA PRO A 117 10.49 13.45 -6.70
C PRO A 117 9.59 12.84 -7.78
N ILE A 118 9.57 13.44 -8.97
CA ILE A 118 8.80 12.96 -10.13
C ILE A 118 9.79 12.44 -11.17
N ASN A 119 9.93 11.12 -11.24
CA ASN A 119 10.82 10.43 -12.18
C ASN A 119 10.30 9.02 -12.51
N ALA A 120 10.93 8.33 -13.46
CA ALA A 120 10.48 7.01 -13.90
C ALA A 120 10.49 5.97 -12.78
N ASP A 121 11.52 5.93 -11.93
CA ASP A 121 11.63 4.93 -10.87
C ASP A 121 10.61 5.15 -9.75
N ALA A 122 10.17 6.38 -9.52
CA ALA A 122 9.13 6.71 -8.55
C ALA A 122 7.75 6.15 -8.92
N PHE A 123 7.45 6.02 -10.21
CA PHE A 123 6.15 5.51 -10.70
C PHE A 123 6.22 4.11 -11.29
N PHE A 124 7.38 3.70 -11.76
CA PHE A 124 7.61 2.44 -12.46
C PHE A 124 8.85 1.74 -11.88
N PRO A 125 8.87 1.39 -10.59
CA PRO A 125 10.06 0.82 -9.94
C PRO A 125 10.42 -0.58 -10.45
N GLY A 126 11.68 -0.96 -10.24
CA GLY A 126 12.18 -2.31 -10.52
C GLY A 126 12.40 -2.61 -12.01
N LYS A 127 12.61 -3.89 -12.32
CA LYS A 127 12.86 -4.43 -13.68
C LYS A 127 11.67 -5.21 -14.26
N GLN A 128 10.65 -5.46 -13.46
CA GLN A 128 9.47 -6.21 -13.83
C GLN A 128 8.29 -5.76 -12.97
N LEU A 129 7.09 -5.92 -13.50
CA LEU A 129 5.85 -5.71 -12.77
C LEU A 129 5.16 -7.05 -12.53
N LYS A 130 4.75 -7.31 -11.28
CA LYS A 130 3.95 -8.49 -10.92
C LYS A 130 2.52 -8.06 -10.58
N MET A 131 1.54 -8.71 -11.19
CA MET A 131 0.10 -8.51 -10.97
C MET A 131 -0.54 -9.87 -10.72
N GLY A 132 -0.58 -10.28 -9.45
CA GLY A 132 -0.86 -11.68 -9.10
C GLY A 132 0.20 -12.59 -9.73
N ASP A 133 -0.23 -13.63 -10.43
CA ASP A 133 0.67 -14.58 -11.12
C ASP A 133 1.20 -14.05 -12.47
N ARG A 134 0.75 -12.87 -12.91
CA ARG A 134 1.17 -12.28 -14.18
C ARG A 134 2.43 -11.45 -13.97
N VAL A 135 3.50 -11.81 -14.68
CA VAL A 135 4.79 -11.12 -14.64
C VAL A 135 5.03 -10.43 -15.98
N TYR A 136 5.24 -9.12 -15.93
CA TYR A 136 5.52 -8.28 -17.09
C TYR A 136 6.97 -7.82 -17.06
N ALA A 137 7.68 -8.02 -18.16
CA ALA A 137 9.02 -7.47 -18.32
C ALA A 137 8.92 -5.96 -18.48
N LYS A 138 9.65 -5.19 -17.67
CA LYS A 138 9.77 -3.74 -17.87
C LYS A 138 10.77 -3.51 -19.00
N GLY A 139 10.30 -2.84 -20.04
CA GLY A 139 11.12 -2.34 -21.13
C GLY A 139 11.66 -0.94 -20.82
N PRO A 140 11.75 -0.05 -21.82
CA PRO A 140 12.32 1.27 -21.66
C PRO A 140 11.44 2.17 -20.80
N THR A 141 12.09 3.15 -20.17
CA THR A 141 11.45 4.30 -19.54
C THR A 141 11.96 5.58 -20.14
N ASP A 142 11.13 6.61 -20.14
CA ASP A 142 11.47 7.93 -20.67
C ASP A 142 10.80 9.01 -19.82
N ARG A 143 11.41 10.20 -19.79
CA ARG A 143 10.86 11.37 -19.12
C ARG A 143 11.19 12.61 -19.95
N THR A 144 10.20 13.46 -20.18
CA THR A 144 10.40 14.72 -20.89
C THR A 144 9.45 15.81 -20.43
N THR A 145 9.91 17.05 -20.48
CA THR A 145 9.07 18.25 -20.29
C THR A 145 8.37 18.67 -21.59
N LYS A 146 8.77 18.11 -22.74
CA LYS A 146 8.12 18.34 -24.03
C LYS A 146 6.93 17.41 -24.19
N CYS A 147 5.85 17.62 -23.43
CA CYS A 147 4.72 16.69 -23.33
C CYS A 147 4.18 16.25 -24.71
N ALA A 148 4.02 17.18 -25.64
CA ALA A 148 3.50 16.91 -26.97
C ALA A 148 4.36 15.93 -27.80
N ALA A 149 5.69 15.91 -27.59
CA ALA A 149 6.62 15.08 -28.35
C ALA A 149 6.43 13.56 -28.13
N THR A 150 5.67 13.19 -27.09
CA THR A 150 5.45 11.78 -26.71
C THR A 150 4.07 11.27 -27.10
N THR A 151 3.35 12.00 -27.97
CA THR A 151 1.93 11.75 -28.28
C THR A 151 1.69 11.46 -29.77
N GLN A 152 0.48 11.03 -30.07
CA GLN A 152 -0.06 10.82 -31.41
C GLN A 152 -1.43 11.48 -31.50
N GLY A 153 -1.81 11.97 -32.69
CA GLY A 153 -3.08 12.66 -32.90
C GLY A 153 -3.14 14.00 -32.15
N ALA A 154 -4.34 14.39 -31.71
CA ALA A 154 -4.55 15.67 -31.04
C ALA A 154 -4.04 15.70 -29.58
N LEU A 155 -3.67 14.56 -28.99
CA LEU A 155 -3.28 14.50 -27.57
C LEU A 155 -2.16 15.47 -27.23
N GLY A 156 -1.20 15.69 -28.13
CA GLY A 156 -0.09 16.60 -27.88
C GLY A 156 -0.51 18.04 -27.63
N SER A 157 -1.42 18.57 -28.45
CA SER A 157 -1.97 19.91 -28.24
C SER A 157 -2.90 19.97 -27.03
N ILE A 158 -3.67 18.90 -26.76
CA ILE A 158 -4.51 18.79 -25.56
C ILE A 158 -3.67 18.87 -24.28
N LEU A 159 -2.56 18.13 -24.21
CA LEU A 159 -1.67 18.16 -23.04
C LEU A 159 -1.04 19.55 -22.88
N ALA A 160 -0.56 20.16 -23.96
CA ALA A 160 0.02 21.50 -23.93
C ALA A 160 -0.99 22.55 -23.45
N ASN A 161 -2.20 22.56 -24.02
CA ASN A 161 -3.25 23.53 -23.72
C ASN A 161 -3.79 23.42 -22.28
N ASN A 162 -3.68 22.25 -21.66
CA ASN A 162 -4.08 22.06 -20.26
C ASN A 162 -2.93 22.30 -19.26
N GLY A 163 -1.73 22.66 -19.72
CA GLY A 163 -0.59 22.98 -18.86
C GLY A 163 0.13 21.74 -18.34
N CYS A 164 0.40 20.77 -19.22
CA CYS A 164 1.25 19.63 -18.89
C CYS A 164 2.70 20.09 -18.60
N ASP A 165 3.21 19.73 -17.42
CA ASP A 165 4.57 20.05 -16.98
C ASP A 165 5.59 19.06 -17.56
N GLN A 166 5.22 17.78 -17.59
CA GLN A 166 6.07 16.68 -18.03
C GLN A 166 5.26 15.40 -18.29
N VAL A 167 5.83 14.52 -19.10
CA VAL A 167 5.35 13.16 -19.31
C VAL A 167 6.43 12.17 -18.92
N ILE A 168 6.04 11.16 -18.15
CA ILE A 168 6.86 9.98 -17.83
C ILE A 168 6.25 8.78 -18.55
N ARG A 169 7.07 7.98 -19.21
CA ARG A 169 6.63 6.76 -19.88
C ARG A 169 7.37 5.53 -19.39
N ALA A 170 6.68 4.41 -19.41
CA ALA A 170 7.25 3.08 -19.25
C ALA A 170 6.53 2.09 -20.16
N THR A 171 7.27 1.18 -20.76
CA THR A 171 6.69 0.07 -21.52
C THR A 171 6.85 -1.23 -20.77
N TYR A 172 5.81 -2.05 -20.80
CA TYR A 172 5.82 -3.40 -20.27
C TYR A 172 5.39 -4.39 -21.34
N SER A 173 5.97 -5.58 -21.34
CA SER A 173 5.63 -6.62 -22.30
C SER A 173 5.43 -7.99 -21.64
N ARG A 174 4.55 -8.79 -22.25
CA ARG A 174 4.25 -10.17 -21.88
C ARG A 174 3.56 -10.87 -23.05
N ASP A 175 3.94 -12.11 -23.34
CA ASP A 175 3.24 -13.01 -24.27
C ASP A 175 2.91 -12.37 -25.64
N GLY A 176 3.88 -11.67 -26.24
CA GLY A 176 3.71 -11.01 -27.55
C GLY A 176 2.89 -9.71 -27.54
N VAL A 177 2.48 -9.23 -26.36
CA VAL A 177 1.80 -7.94 -26.17
C VAL A 177 2.76 -6.96 -25.49
N ALA A 178 2.74 -5.70 -25.95
CA ALA A 178 3.39 -4.59 -25.27
C ALA A 178 2.38 -3.49 -24.96
N VAL A 179 2.57 -2.84 -23.81
CA VAL A 179 1.77 -1.68 -23.37
C VAL A 179 2.72 -0.59 -22.90
N THR A 180 2.61 0.59 -23.49
CA THR A 180 3.25 1.81 -22.97
C THR A 180 2.24 2.56 -22.12
N VAL A 181 2.61 2.83 -20.87
CA VAL A 181 1.92 3.79 -20.01
C VAL A 181 2.60 5.14 -20.17
N GLY A 182 1.82 6.20 -20.35
CA GLY A 182 2.27 7.59 -20.24
C GLY A 182 1.55 8.29 -19.12
N LEU A 183 2.30 8.84 -18.17
CA LEU A 183 1.83 9.64 -17.05
C LEU A 183 2.15 11.10 -17.31
N ALA A 184 1.14 11.90 -17.64
CA ALA A 184 1.23 13.35 -17.78
C ALA A 184 0.94 14.03 -16.43
N VAL A 185 1.84 14.94 -16.05
CA VAL A 185 1.78 15.69 -14.78
C VAL A 185 1.33 17.11 -15.06
N PHE A 186 0.36 17.60 -14.29
CA PHE A 186 -0.21 18.95 -14.40
C PHE A 186 -0.11 19.70 -13.08
N GLY A 187 -0.35 21.01 -13.06
CA GLY A 187 -0.38 21.77 -11.80
C GLY A 187 -1.48 21.31 -10.83
N THR A 188 -2.65 20.94 -11.34
CA THR A 188 -3.86 20.64 -10.54
C THR A 188 -4.64 19.43 -11.06
N GLU A 189 -5.47 18.84 -10.20
CA GLU A 189 -6.41 17.78 -10.57
C GLU A 189 -7.38 18.20 -11.68
N ALA A 190 -7.86 19.45 -11.65
CA ALA A 190 -8.81 19.95 -12.66
C ALA A 190 -8.20 19.92 -14.07
N GLN A 191 -6.93 20.33 -14.20
CA GLN A 191 -6.20 20.30 -15.48
C GLN A 191 -6.00 18.87 -15.98
N ALA A 192 -5.57 17.96 -15.10
CA ALA A 192 -5.36 16.56 -15.44
C ALA A 192 -6.67 15.88 -15.88
N LYS A 193 -7.75 16.09 -15.12
CA LYS A 193 -9.08 15.56 -15.43
C LYS A 193 -9.58 16.07 -16.78
N LYS A 194 -9.45 17.37 -17.03
CA LYS A 194 -9.85 17.99 -18.30
C LYS A 194 -9.06 17.42 -19.48
N ALA A 195 -7.74 17.27 -19.35
CA ALA A 195 -6.90 16.68 -20.38
C ALA A 195 -7.29 15.21 -20.68
N ALA A 196 -7.58 14.42 -19.65
CA ALA A 196 -8.03 13.03 -19.83
C ALA A 196 -9.40 12.94 -20.51
N GLN A 197 -10.35 13.82 -20.16
CA GLN A 197 -11.68 13.88 -20.78
C GLN A 197 -11.66 14.34 -22.23
N GLN A 198 -10.73 15.23 -22.58
CA GLN A 198 -10.55 15.75 -23.94
C GLN A 198 -9.70 14.83 -24.82
N ALA A 199 -9.13 13.77 -24.26
CA ALA A 199 -8.12 12.96 -24.92
C ALA A 199 -8.60 12.42 -26.28
N ASP A 200 -7.88 12.81 -27.33
CA ASP A 200 -8.04 12.29 -28.68
C ASP A 200 -6.67 11.90 -29.25
N GLY A 201 -6.62 10.79 -29.97
CA GLY A 201 -5.35 10.13 -30.30
C GLY A 201 -4.82 9.29 -29.13
N GLY A 202 -3.54 9.45 -28.75
CA GLY A 202 -2.97 8.66 -27.66
C GLY A 202 -1.50 8.92 -27.36
N ILE A 203 -0.99 8.33 -26.27
CA ILE A 203 0.45 8.33 -26.01
C ILE A 203 1.17 7.50 -27.09
N ALA A 204 2.33 7.96 -27.53
CA ALA A 204 3.19 7.21 -28.45
C ALA A 204 3.87 6.06 -27.71
N SER A 205 3.84 4.88 -28.33
CA SER A 205 4.58 3.71 -27.86
C SER A 205 6.07 4.00 -27.69
N LEU A 206 6.66 3.45 -26.64
CA LEU A 206 8.08 3.58 -26.33
C LEU A 206 8.77 2.22 -26.55
N SER A 207 9.59 2.14 -27.59
CA SER A 207 10.40 0.97 -27.95
C SER A 207 11.83 1.09 -27.45
N GLY A 208 12.57 -0.02 -27.45
CA GLY A 208 13.89 -0.17 -26.84
C GLY A 208 13.88 -1.27 -25.77
N SER A 209 15.03 -1.54 -25.15
CA SER A 209 15.18 -2.52 -24.05
C SER A 209 14.44 -3.86 -24.29
N GLY A 210 14.59 -4.43 -25.50
CA GLY A 210 13.94 -5.70 -25.87
C GLY A 210 12.48 -5.59 -26.35
N VAL A 211 11.89 -4.38 -26.37
CA VAL A 211 10.55 -4.13 -26.92
C VAL A 211 10.66 -3.50 -28.30
N PRO A 212 10.17 -4.13 -29.37
CA PRO A 212 10.18 -3.55 -30.70
C PRO A 212 9.17 -2.39 -30.80
N THR A 213 9.24 -1.65 -31.91
CA THR A 213 8.21 -0.65 -32.22
C THR A 213 6.86 -1.33 -32.43
N PHE A 214 5.84 -0.88 -31.71
CA PHE A 214 4.46 -1.39 -31.80
C PHE A 214 3.47 -0.22 -31.82
N CYS A 215 2.21 -0.45 -32.23
CA CYS A 215 1.18 0.61 -32.30
C CYS A 215 1.60 1.85 -33.10
N ARG A 216 2.28 1.62 -34.23
CA ARG A 216 2.63 2.61 -35.23
C ARG A 216 2.21 2.10 -36.61
N ALA A 217 2.33 2.97 -37.63
CA ALA A 217 2.09 2.62 -39.03
C ALA A 217 0.69 2.01 -39.32
N GLY A 218 -0.36 2.56 -38.71
CA GLY A 218 -1.74 2.17 -39.01
C GLY A 218 -2.28 0.95 -38.24
N ALA A 219 -1.46 0.30 -37.39
CA ALA A 219 -1.94 -0.77 -36.53
C ALA A 219 -3.03 -0.28 -35.56
N VAL A 220 -4.14 -1.01 -35.50
CA VAL A 220 -5.21 -0.77 -34.53
C VAL A 220 -4.74 -1.25 -33.17
N CYS A 221 -4.69 -0.33 -32.21
CA CYS A 221 -4.27 -0.62 -30.84
C CYS A 221 -5.32 -0.18 -29.83
N ARG A 222 -5.29 -0.84 -28.67
CA ARG A 222 -6.10 -0.43 -27.53
C ARG A 222 -5.48 0.81 -26.89
N ARG A 223 -6.30 1.83 -26.65
CA ARG A 223 -5.89 3.05 -25.94
C ARG A 223 -6.84 3.33 -24.79
N THR A 224 -6.32 3.88 -23.70
CA THR A 224 -7.12 4.37 -22.57
C THR A 224 -6.62 5.74 -22.13
N ALA A 225 -7.52 6.53 -21.53
CA ALA A 225 -7.23 7.83 -20.94
C ALA A 225 -7.96 7.90 -19.59
N ASN A 226 -7.25 8.22 -18.52
CA ASN A 226 -7.77 8.30 -17.17
C ASN A 226 -7.08 9.45 -16.41
N SER A 227 -7.61 9.80 -15.24
CA SER A 227 -6.99 10.79 -14.36
C SER A 227 -7.20 10.45 -12.88
N TYR A 228 -6.26 10.84 -12.03
CA TYR A 228 -6.37 10.76 -10.58
C TYR A 228 -5.41 11.76 -9.93
N GLY A 229 -5.91 12.65 -9.07
CA GLY A 229 -5.14 13.82 -8.62
C GLY A 229 -4.65 14.66 -9.80
N ARG A 230 -3.48 15.29 -9.68
CA ARG A 230 -2.84 16.12 -10.71
C ARG A 230 -2.25 15.35 -11.90
N TYR A 231 -2.63 14.08 -12.05
CA TYR A 231 -2.07 13.15 -13.03
C TYR A 231 -3.13 12.70 -14.02
N ALA A 232 -2.84 12.85 -15.32
CA ALA A 232 -3.56 12.14 -16.37
C ALA A 232 -2.68 11.00 -16.86
N TYR A 233 -3.23 9.82 -17.03
CA TYR A 233 -2.48 8.66 -17.48
C TYR A 233 -3.16 7.96 -18.64
N PHE A 234 -2.34 7.54 -19.57
CA PHE A 234 -2.74 7.01 -20.85
C PHE A 234 -2.06 5.67 -21.06
N THR A 235 -2.75 4.74 -21.71
CA THR A 235 -2.11 3.52 -22.19
C THR A 235 -2.27 3.40 -23.69
N VAL A 236 -1.27 2.82 -24.34
CA VAL A 236 -1.35 2.30 -25.70
C VAL A 236 -0.83 0.87 -25.68
N GLY A 237 -1.65 -0.08 -26.11
CA GLY A 237 -1.38 -1.51 -26.02
C GLY A 237 -1.71 -2.24 -27.30
N GLY A 238 -0.83 -3.16 -27.70
CA GLY A 238 -1.05 -3.98 -28.89
C GLY A 238 -0.01 -5.08 -29.05
N PHE A 239 -0.14 -5.83 -30.14
CA PHE A 239 0.78 -6.90 -30.47
C PHE A 239 2.11 -6.33 -30.95
N ILE A 240 3.22 -6.89 -30.46
CA ILE A 240 4.56 -6.54 -30.92
C ILE A 240 4.83 -6.97 -32.37
N SER A 241 4.01 -7.89 -32.89
CA SER A 241 4.03 -8.31 -34.30
C SER A 241 3.45 -7.27 -35.25
N GLY A 242 2.80 -6.21 -34.74
CA GLY A 242 2.08 -5.22 -35.55
C GLY A 242 0.68 -5.64 -35.98
N LYS A 243 0.20 -6.83 -35.58
CA LYS A 243 -1.18 -7.27 -35.80
C LYS A 243 -2.17 -6.29 -35.15
N ASN A 244 -3.27 -6.04 -35.85
CA ASN A 244 -4.39 -5.27 -35.31
C ASN A 244 -5.02 -5.95 -34.09
N VAL A 245 -5.29 -5.15 -33.06
CA VAL A 245 -6.08 -5.56 -31.88
C VAL A 245 -7.56 -5.54 -32.24
N THR A 246 -8.27 -6.57 -31.83
CA THR A 246 -9.72 -6.74 -31.96
C THR A 246 -10.36 -6.90 -30.58
N LYS A 247 -11.70 -6.85 -30.52
CA LYS A 247 -12.46 -7.07 -29.26
C LYS A 247 -12.33 -8.50 -28.72
N ALA A 248 -11.86 -9.46 -29.54
CA ALA A 248 -11.63 -10.84 -29.16
C ALA A 248 -10.28 -11.05 -28.47
N ASP A 249 -9.32 -10.13 -28.61
CA ASP A 249 -7.97 -10.28 -28.09
C ASP A 249 -7.91 -9.97 -26.58
N LYS A 250 -8.53 -10.83 -25.76
CA LYS A 250 -8.69 -10.64 -24.31
C LYS A 250 -7.37 -10.42 -23.58
N ASN A 251 -6.28 -11.03 -24.05
CA ASN A 251 -4.96 -10.83 -23.46
C ASN A 251 -4.51 -9.36 -23.55
N VAL A 252 -4.72 -8.68 -24.68
CA VAL A 252 -4.36 -7.25 -24.82
C VAL A 252 -5.16 -6.38 -23.85
N PHE A 253 -6.43 -6.72 -23.63
CA PHE A 253 -7.27 -6.04 -22.64
C PHE A 253 -6.78 -6.28 -21.22
N ALA A 254 -6.55 -7.54 -20.83
CA ALA A 254 -6.05 -7.89 -19.51
C ALA A 254 -4.72 -7.21 -19.18
N VAL A 255 -3.75 -7.19 -20.11
CA VAL A 255 -2.48 -6.48 -19.91
C VAL A 255 -2.72 -4.97 -19.75
N GLY A 256 -3.51 -4.36 -20.65
CA GLY A 256 -3.81 -2.93 -20.53
C GLY A 256 -4.54 -2.53 -19.24
N ASP A 257 -5.44 -3.39 -18.74
CA ASP A 257 -6.18 -3.16 -17.49
C ASP A 257 -5.28 -3.27 -16.27
N ASP A 258 -4.41 -4.28 -16.24
CA ASP A 258 -3.39 -4.42 -15.20
C ASP A 258 -2.48 -3.20 -15.11
N LEU A 259 -2.03 -2.68 -16.25
CA LEU A 259 -1.13 -1.53 -16.30
C LEU A 259 -1.87 -0.22 -15.94
N THR A 260 -3.13 -0.09 -16.33
CA THR A 260 -4.00 1.02 -15.90
C THR A 260 -4.17 1.00 -14.38
N TYR A 261 -4.51 -0.16 -13.81
CA TYR A 261 -4.72 -0.32 -12.37
C TYR A 261 -3.42 -0.17 -11.56
N PHE A 262 -2.31 -0.70 -12.06
CA PHE A 262 -0.99 -0.47 -11.48
C PHE A 262 -0.67 1.01 -11.39
N THR A 263 -0.87 1.76 -12.49
CA THR A 263 -0.57 3.20 -12.52
C THR A 263 -1.43 3.98 -11.54
N PHE A 264 -2.73 3.68 -11.46
CA PHE A 264 -3.61 4.24 -10.44
C PHE A 264 -3.09 4.00 -9.03
N ARG A 265 -2.71 2.76 -8.69
CA ARG A 265 -2.18 2.42 -7.36
C ARG A 265 -0.88 3.13 -7.04
N GLN A 266 0.01 3.34 -8.03
CA GLN A 266 1.24 4.08 -7.81
C GLN A 266 0.98 5.55 -7.49
N ILE A 267 0.03 6.18 -8.19
CA ILE A 267 -0.37 7.56 -7.90
C ILE A 267 -1.03 7.63 -6.51
N HIS A 268 -1.92 6.69 -6.17
CA HIS A 268 -2.54 6.63 -4.85
C HIS A 268 -1.52 6.46 -3.73
N HIS A 269 -0.61 5.48 -3.89
CA HIS A 269 0.42 5.20 -2.91
C HIS A 269 1.34 6.39 -2.65
N ARG A 270 1.64 7.16 -3.70
CA ARG A 270 2.37 8.43 -3.55
C ARG A 270 1.65 9.43 -2.64
N GLY A 271 0.32 9.50 -2.71
CA GLY A 271 -0.49 10.29 -1.79
C GLY A 271 -0.40 9.77 -0.36
N GLU A 272 -0.52 8.45 -0.18
CA GLU A 272 -0.42 7.81 1.15
C GLU A 272 0.91 8.08 1.83
N VAL A 273 2.02 7.97 1.09
CA VAL A 273 3.37 8.20 1.61
C VAL A 273 3.52 9.66 2.08
N GLN A 274 3.02 10.62 1.30
CA GLN A 274 3.13 12.03 1.66
C GLN A 274 2.20 12.43 2.82
N ALA A 275 0.98 11.90 2.84
CA ALA A 275 0.05 12.10 3.96
C ALA A 275 0.61 11.48 5.25
N SER A 276 1.17 10.28 5.19
CA SER A 276 1.79 9.61 6.34
C SER A 276 2.98 10.41 6.86
N ALA A 277 3.84 10.92 5.98
CA ALA A 277 4.98 11.75 6.36
C ALA A 277 4.53 13.04 7.07
N ALA A 278 3.46 13.68 6.57
CA ALA A 278 2.90 14.88 7.17
C ALA A 278 2.26 14.63 8.54
N ALA A 279 1.61 13.48 8.74
CA ALA A 279 1.03 13.09 10.03
C ALA A 279 2.09 12.87 11.13
N THR A 280 3.31 12.46 10.73
CA THR A 280 4.43 12.22 11.65
C THR A 280 5.36 13.42 11.82
N ALA A 281 5.13 14.52 11.09
CA ALA A 281 5.98 15.69 11.17
C ALA A 281 5.77 16.39 12.53
N PRO A 282 6.85 16.75 13.27
CA PRO A 282 6.70 17.47 14.52
C PRO A 282 6.05 18.83 14.26
N THR A 283 5.02 19.15 15.05
CA THR A 283 4.38 20.47 15.02
C THR A 283 5.43 21.50 15.45
N THR A 284 5.95 22.28 14.51
CA THR A 284 6.75 23.45 14.83
C THR A 284 5.86 24.43 15.60
N ALA A 285 6.11 24.55 16.90
CA ALA A 285 5.54 25.55 17.79
C ALA A 285 6.18 26.93 17.55
#